data_AF-W4QLR4-F1
#
_entry.id   AF-W4QLR4-F1
#
_cell.length_a   1.000
_cell.length_b   1.000
_cell.length_c   1.000
_cell.angle_alpha   90.00
_cell.angle_beta   90.00
_cell.angle_gamma   90.00
#
_symmetry.space_group_name_H-M   'P 1'
#
loop_
_entity.id
_entity.type
_entity.pdbx_description
1 polymer ?
#
loop_
_entity_poly.entity_id
_entity_poly.type
_entity_poly.pdbx_seq_one_letter_code
_entity_poly.pdbx_strand_id
1 'polypeptide(L)'
;MREHLEAINHREALLLTEDMINNEEIMSERLIKDHHAIILHGIDNRNAGVYRKSIVIISGASHTPPDYMSVPQLMSDLISWYSEENRLHPVEKAAILYSKFVNIHPFIDGNGRTSRLLMNLELVKLGYLSVIIEQEKRFNYYEVLDIAGTNKKYKPFVEFIMDYEVKELKRYVQLIKRNQELDEPGL
;
A
#
# COMPACT_ATOMS: atom_id res chain seq x y z
N MET A 1 16.79 7.80 -16.65
CA MET A 1 15.75 7.16 -17.48
C MET A 1 14.81 6.31 -16.63
N ARG A 2 15.29 5.39 -15.78
CA ARG A 2 14.44 4.57 -14.88
C ARG A 2 13.56 5.39 -13.93
N GLU A 3 14.14 6.35 -13.18
CA GLU A 3 13.37 7.18 -12.22
C GLU A 3 12.21 7.95 -12.88
N HIS A 4 12.42 8.42 -14.13
CA HIS A 4 11.38 9.09 -14.90
C HIS A 4 10.21 8.14 -15.22
N LEU A 5 10.51 6.91 -15.63
CA LEU A 5 9.49 5.88 -15.85
C LEU A 5 8.79 5.49 -14.54
N GLU A 6 9.51 5.42 -13.42
CA GLU A 6 8.91 5.12 -12.11
C GLU A 6 7.90 6.19 -11.69
N ALA A 7 8.18 7.46 -11.97
CA ALA A 7 7.23 8.55 -11.72
C ALA A 7 5.99 8.48 -12.64
N ILE A 8 6.19 8.21 -13.93
CA ILE A 8 5.08 8.04 -14.90
C ILE A 8 4.21 6.86 -14.49
N ASN A 9 4.81 5.70 -14.25
CA ASN A 9 4.08 4.48 -13.90
C ASN A 9 3.30 4.65 -12.58
N HIS A 10 3.87 5.35 -11.60
CA HIS A 10 3.15 5.62 -10.37
C HIS A 10 1.92 6.51 -10.61
N ARG A 11 2.02 7.51 -11.50
CA ARG A 11 0.86 8.33 -11.89
C ARG A 11 -0.20 7.48 -12.58
N GLU A 12 0.17 6.66 -13.55
CA GLU A 12 -0.78 5.80 -14.26
C GLU A 12 -1.45 4.78 -13.32
N ALA A 13 -0.72 4.25 -12.34
CA ALA A 13 -1.28 3.36 -11.35
C ALA A 13 -2.25 4.05 -10.40
N LEU A 14 -2.05 5.35 -10.11
CA LEU A 14 -3.02 6.15 -9.35
C LEU A 14 -4.30 6.40 -10.15
N LEU A 15 -4.20 6.64 -11.46
CA LEU A 15 -5.39 6.76 -12.32
C LEU A 15 -6.18 5.45 -12.37
N LEU A 16 -5.49 4.31 -12.45
CA LEU A 16 -6.14 3.00 -12.33
C LEU A 16 -6.84 2.83 -10.97
N THR A 17 -6.21 3.27 -9.87
CA THR A 17 -6.82 3.26 -8.53
C THR A 17 -8.12 4.06 -8.53
N GLU A 18 -8.16 5.26 -9.13
CA GLU A 18 -9.36 6.09 -9.25
C GLU A 18 -10.47 5.40 -10.06
N ASP A 19 -10.14 4.80 -11.20
CA ASP A 19 -11.10 4.05 -12.02
C ASP A 19 -11.69 2.86 -11.25
N MET A 20 -10.87 2.13 -10.51
CA MET A 20 -11.31 1.00 -9.69
C MET A 20 -12.19 1.40 -8.51
N ILE A 21 -11.99 2.59 -7.95
CA ILE A 21 -12.89 3.17 -6.94
C ILE A 21 -14.24 3.49 -7.58
N ASN A 22 -14.25 4.16 -8.72
CA ASN A 22 -15.47 4.54 -9.43
C ASN A 22 -16.29 3.34 -9.90
N ASN A 23 -15.61 2.23 -10.23
CA ASN A 23 -16.25 0.98 -10.64
C ASN A 23 -16.57 0.03 -9.47
N GLU A 24 -16.35 0.46 -8.22
CA GLU A 24 -16.57 -0.33 -7.01
C GLU A 24 -15.89 -1.72 -7.06
N GLU A 25 -14.69 -1.79 -7.65
CA GLU A 25 -14.00 -3.05 -7.83
C GLU A 25 -13.61 -3.68 -6.48
N ILE A 26 -13.80 -4.99 -6.36
CA ILE A 26 -13.43 -5.75 -5.16
C ILE A 26 -11.95 -6.16 -5.26
N MET A 27 -11.26 -6.13 -4.11
CA MET A 27 -9.87 -6.58 -4.02
C MET A 27 -9.72 -8.02 -4.53
N SER A 28 -8.82 -8.20 -5.49
CA SER A 28 -8.56 -9.49 -6.13
C SER A 28 -7.10 -9.62 -6.55
N GLU A 29 -6.63 -10.85 -6.77
CA GLU A 29 -5.30 -11.06 -7.34
C GLU A 29 -5.11 -10.38 -8.69
N ARG A 30 -6.17 -10.30 -9.51
CA ARG A 30 -6.13 -9.63 -10.81
C ARG A 30 -5.83 -8.14 -10.62
N LEU A 31 -6.59 -7.46 -9.77
CA LEU A 31 -6.39 -6.05 -9.44
C LEU A 31 -4.95 -5.77 -8.98
N ILE A 32 -4.41 -6.64 -8.13
CA ILE A 32 -3.02 -6.54 -7.65
C ILE A 32 -2.02 -6.68 -8.80
N LYS A 33 -2.22 -7.67 -9.68
CA LYS A 33 -1.35 -7.91 -10.83
C LYS A 33 -1.44 -6.78 -11.85
N ASP A 34 -2.62 -6.20 -12.06
CA ASP A 34 -2.84 -5.08 -12.98
C ASP A 34 -2.11 -3.81 -12.50
N HIS A 35 -2.23 -3.45 -11.22
CA HIS A 35 -1.41 -2.37 -10.64
C HIS A 35 0.09 -2.65 -10.76
N HIS A 36 0.51 -3.87 -10.43
CA HIS A 36 1.93 -4.23 -10.50
C HIS A 36 2.45 -4.20 -11.96
N ALA A 37 1.62 -4.56 -12.93
CA ALA A 37 1.98 -4.51 -14.34
C ALA A 37 2.26 -3.06 -14.79
N ILE A 38 1.44 -2.10 -14.36
CA ILE A 38 1.69 -0.68 -14.60
C ILE A 38 2.97 -0.24 -13.89
N ILE A 39 3.15 -0.59 -12.62
CA ILE A 39 4.34 -0.21 -11.83
C ILE A 39 5.65 -0.59 -12.52
N LEU A 40 5.72 -1.76 -13.16
CA LEU A 40 6.93 -2.23 -13.86
C LEU A 40 6.94 -1.97 -15.37
N HIS A 41 5.92 -1.32 -15.93
CA HIS A 41 5.84 -1.05 -17.36
C HIS A 41 7.04 -0.24 -17.87
N GLY A 42 7.70 -0.70 -18.92
CA GLY A 42 8.92 -0.08 -19.47
C GLY A 42 10.17 -0.21 -18.60
N ILE A 43 10.07 -0.77 -17.38
CA ILE A 43 11.19 -1.01 -16.46
C ILE A 43 11.59 -2.48 -16.53
N ASP A 44 10.61 -3.38 -16.32
CA ASP A 44 10.80 -4.82 -16.41
C ASP A 44 9.51 -5.52 -16.86
N ASN A 45 9.21 -5.39 -18.15
CA ASN A 45 8.01 -5.94 -18.77
C ASN A 45 7.88 -7.46 -18.63
N ARG A 46 8.99 -8.19 -18.43
CA ARG A 46 8.96 -9.65 -18.29
C ARG A 46 8.38 -10.09 -16.94
N ASN A 47 8.54 -9.25 -15.92
CA ASN A 47 8.07 -9.53 -14.56
C ASN A 47 6.87 -8.67 -14.15
N ALA A 48 6.45 -7.72 -14.99
CA ALA A 48 5.27 -6.89 -14.81
C ALA A 48 4.00 -7.76 -14.64
N GLY A 49 3.32 -7.62 -13.49
CA GLY A 49 2.13 -8.42 -13.15
C GLY A 49 2.36 -9.92 -12.90
N VAL A 50 3.61 -10.40 -12.86
CA VAL A 50 3.93 -11.83 -12.75
C VAL A 50 4.59 -12.14 -11.42
N TYR A 51 4.04 -13.12 -10.68
CA TYR A 51 4.67 -13.59 -9.43
C TYR A 51 6.08 -14.11 -9.68
N ARG A 52 6.97 -13.82 -8.72
CA ARG A 52 8.37 -14.24 -8.81
C ARG A 52 8.49 -15.75 -8.90
N LYS A 53 9.52 -16.20 -9.62
CA LYS A 53 9.87 -17.62 -9.80
C LYS A 53 11.24 -17.95 -9.22
N SER A 54 11.71 -17.10 -8.31
CA SER A 54 13.01 -17.21 -7.67
C SER A 54 12.94 -16.67 -6.25
N ILE A 55 13.96 -17.03 -5.46
CA ILE A 55 14.17 -16.46 -4.14
C ILE A 55 14.60 -14.99 -4.29
N VAL A 56 14.14 -14.15 -3.36
CA VAL A 56 14.48 -12.73 -3.26
C VAL A 56 14.78 -12.37 -1.81
N ILE A 57 15.48 -11.27 -1.61
CA ILE A 57 15.77 -10.71 -0.29
C ILE A 57 15.07 -9.35 -0.20
N ILE A 58 14.41 -9.11 0.93
CA ILE A 58 13.80 -7.81 1.20
C ILE A 58 14.86 -6.91 1.84
N SER A 59 15.26 -5.85 1.16
CA SER A 59 16.21 -4.89 1.71
C SER A 59 15.69 -4.28 3.02
N GLY A 60 16.46 -4.45 4.11
CA GLY A 60 16.12 -3.93 5.43
C GLY A 60 15.26 -4.85 6.30
N ALA A 61 14.86 -6.03 5.81
CA ALA A 61 14.20 -7.05 6.63
C ALA A 61 15.23 -8.00 7.27
N SER A 62 14.96 -8.44 8.49
CA SER A 62 15.75 -9.47 9.18
C SER A 62 15.33 -10.89 8.80
N HIS A 63 14.19 -11.04 8.13
CA HIS A 63 13.63 -12.32 7.71
C HIS A 63 13.69 -12.52 6.19
N THR A 64 13.66 -13.79 5.78
CA THR A 64 13.55 -14.16 4.37
C THR A 64 12.07 -14.30 4.00
N PRO A 65 11.62 -13.78 2.83
CA PRO A 65 10.25 -14.00 2.39
C PRO A 65 9.99 -15.49 2.12
N PRO A 66 8.71 -15.92 2.04
CA PRO A 66 8.34 -17.30 1.74
C PRO A 66 8.98 -17.84 0.46
N ASP A 67 8.99 -19.17 0.29
CA ASP A 67 9.41 -19.76 -0.98
C ASP A 67 8.49 -19.30 -2.14
N TYR A 68 9.06 -19.08 -3.33
CA TYR A 68 8.30 -18.60 -4.48
C TYR A 68 7.22 -19.58 -4.93
N MET A 69 7.39 -20.88 -4.67
CA MET A 69 6.39 -21.92 -4.95
C MET A 69 5.13 -21.75 -4.09
N SER A 70 5.25 -21.14 -2.92
CA SER A 70 4.12 -20.89 -2.01
C SER A 70 3.39 -19.57 -2.29
N VAL A 71 3.99 -18.67 -3.09
CA VAL A 71 3.43 -17.32 -3.35
C VAL A 71 1.99 -17.36 -3.89
N PRO A 72 1.64 -18.20 -4.89
CA PRO A 72 0.26 -18.24 -5.39
C PRO A 72 -0.76 -18.57 -4.30
N GLN A 73 -0.48 -19.59 -3.48
CA GLN A 73 -1.38 -19.97 -2.38
C GLN A 73 -1.48 -18.86 -1.33
N LEU A 74 -0.34 -18.27 -0.93
CA LEU A 74 -0.33 -17.21 0.08
C LEU A 74 -1.08 -15.95 -0.37
N MET A 75 -1.03 -15.64 -1.67
CA MET A 75 -1.79 -14.54 -2.25
C MET A 75 -3.29 -14.84 -2.29
N SER A 76 -3.67 -16.07 -2.65
CA SER A 76 -5.07 -16.52 -2.55
C SER A 76 -5.58 -16.42 -1.10
N ASP A 77 -4.79 -16.88 -0.13
CA ASP A 77 -5.14 -16.82 1.30
C ASP A 77 -5.26 -15.37 1.79
N LEU A 78 -4.39 -14.47 1.30
CA LEU A 78 -4.46 -13.04 1.61
C LEU A 78 -5.78 -12.43 1.12
N ILE A 79 -6.19 -12.75 -0.12
CA ILE A 79 -7.45 -12.26 -0.68
C ILE A 79 -8.65 -12.84 0.09
N SER A 80 -8.64 -14.14 0.42
CA SER A 80 -9.70 -14.77 1.22
C SER A 80 -9.84 -14.09 2.57
N TRP A 81 -8.74 -13.95 3.30
CA TRP A 81 -8.71 -13.25 4.58
C TRP A 81 -9.24 -11.82 4.47
N TYR A 82 -8.83 -11.08 3.43
CA TYR A 82 -9.29 -9.72 3.23
C TYR A 82 -10.81 -9.67 2.99
N SER A 83 -11.37 -10.60 2.22
CA SER A 83 -12.81 -10.64 1.95
C SER A 83 -13.65 -11.03 3.18
N GLU A 84 -13.12 -11.90 4.04
CA GLU A 84 -13.84 -12.45 5.20
C GLU A 84 -13.75 -11.55 6.45
N GLU A 85 -12.68 -10.76 6.58
CA GLU A 85 -12.43 -9.98 7.78
C GLU A 85 -13.25 -8.68 7.82
N ASN A 86 -14.39 -8.72 8.49
CA ASN A 86 -15.33 -7.60 8.60
C ASN A 86 -15.40 -6.98 10.02
N ARG A 87 -14.55 -7.43 10.95
CA ARG A 87 -14.55 -6.95 12.36
C ARG A 87 -13.52 -5.84 12.61
N LEU A 88 -12.50 -5.73 11.76
CA LEU A 88 -11.44 -4.73 11.91
C LEU A 88 -11.89 -3.34 11.44
N HIS A 89 -11.33 -2.30 12.07
CA HIS A 89 -11.48 -0.94 11.57
C HIS A 89 -10.84 -0.80 10.18
N PRO A 90 -11.40 -0.02 9.23
CA PRO A 90 -10.87 0.15 7.87
C PRO A 90 -9.35 0.41 7.80
N VAL A 91 -8.86 1.37 8.58
CA VAL A 91 -7.43 1.72 8.64
C VAL A 91 -6.57 0.54 9.14
N GLU A 92 -7.07 -0.22 10.11
CA GLU A 92 -6.39 -1.41 10.62
C GLU A 92 -6.34 -2.52 9.57
N LYS A 93 -7.47 -2.79 8.91
CA LYS A 93 -7.57 -3.78 7.83
C LYS A 93 -6.62 -3.45 6.67
N ALA A 94 -6.57 -2.18 6.24
CA ALA A 94 -5.68 -1.71 5.20
C ALA A 94 -4.18 -1.81 5.59
N ALA A 95 -3.84 -1.46 6.84
CA ALA A 95 -2.46 -1.58 7.34
C ALA A 95 -2.01 -3.06 7.47
N ILE A 96 -2.90 -3.96 7.89
CA ILE A 96 -2.60 -5.39 7.96
C ILE A 96 -2.47 -6.01 6.56
N LEU A 97 -3.35 -5.63 5.62
CA LEU A 97 -3.23 -6.00 4.21
C LEU A 97 -1.85 -5.63 3.67
N TYR A 98 -1.43 -4.37 3.89
CA TYR A 98 -0.12 -3.88 3.51
C TYR A 98 1.00 -4.76 4.05
N SER A 99 1.00 -4.99 5.37
CA SER A 99 2.04 -5.77 6.04
C SER A 99 2.09 -7.20 5.51
N LYS A 100 0.95 -7.88 5.41
CA LYS A 100 0.87 -9.25 4.89
C LYS A 100 1.39 -9.32 3.45
N PHE A 101 0.99 -8.40 2.59
CA PHE A 101 1.44 -8.36 1.19
C PHE A 101 2.96 -8.18 1.08
N VAL A 102 3.53 -7.21 1.82
CA VAL A 102 4.98 -6.95 1.79
C VAL A 102 5.78 -8.15 2.31
N ASN A 103 5.26 -8.87 3.30
CA ASN A 103 5.88 -10.08 3.85
C ASN A 103 5.81 -11.27 2.90
N ILE A 104 4.69 -11.46 2.17
CA ILE A 104 4.61 -12.47 1.10
C ILE A 104 5.63 -12.16 0.00
N HIS A 105 5.81 -10.87 -0.29
CA HIS A 105 6.74 -10.36 -1.30
C HIS A 105 6.55 -11.04 -2.66
N PRO A 106 5.36 -10.95 -3.28
CA PRO A 106 4.98 -11.81 -4.39
C PRO A 106 5.74 -11.53 -5.70
N PHE A 107 6.35 -10.35 -5.85
CA PHE A 107 7.00 -9.92 -7.10
C PHE A 107 8.52 -9.78 -6.95
N ILE A 108 9.26 -9.73 -8.07
CA ILE A 108 10.73 -9.58 -8.07
C ILE A 108 11.18 -8.16 -7.67
N ASP A 109 10.38 -7.14 -7.97
CA ASP A 109 10.51 -5.73 -7.62
C ASP A 109 9.08 -5.16 -7.54
N GLY A 110 8.90 -3.90 -7.14
CA GLY A 110 7.60 -3.22 -7.19
C GLY A 110 6.69 -3.50 -5.99
N ASN A 111 7.06 -4.42 -5.09
CA ASN A 111 6.24 -4.80 -3.93
C ASN A 111 5.86 -3.60 -3.05
N GLY A 112 6.82 -2.77 -2.65
CA GLY A 112 6.53 -1.61 -1.81
C GLY A 112 5.68 -0.53 -2.50
N ARG A 113 5.81 -0.36 -3.82
CA ARG A 113 4.99 0.59 -4.60
C ARG A 113 3.56 0.08 -4.71
N THR A 114 3.42 -1.20 -5.04
CA THR A 114 2.12 -1.88 -5.15
C THR A 114 1.41 -1.91 -3.79
N SER A 115 2.10 -2.21 -2.70
CA SER A 115 1.48 -2.26 -1.37
C SER A 115 0.91 -0.91 -0.92
N ARG A 116 1.61 0.19 -1.21
CA ARG A 116 1.11 1.55 -0.93
C ARG A 116 -0.14 1.87 -1.74
N LEU A 117 -0.16 1.52 -3.02
CA LEU A 117 -1.35 1.70 -3.87
C LEU A 117 -2.53 0.90 -3.33
N LEU A 118 -2.32 -0.37 -2.97
CA LEU A 118 -3.39 -1.23 -2.43
C LEU A 118 -3.95 -0.71 -1.10
N MET A 119 -3.07 -0.24 -0.20
CA MET A 119 -3.52 0.36 1.07
C MET A 119 -4.33 1.63 0.82
N ASN A 120 -3.83 2.54 -0.02
CA ASN A 120 -4.52 3.80 -0.30
C ASN A 120 -5.82 3.59 -1.10
N LEU A 121 -5.86 2.62 -2.01
CA LEU A 121 -7.09 2.20 -2.70
C LEU A 121 -8.20 1.90 -1.67
N GLU A 122 -7.92 1.04 -0.70
CA GLU A 122 -8.93 0.62 0.27
C GLU A 122 -9.28 1.71 1.30
N LEU A 123 -8.31 2.56 1.69
CA LEU A 123 -8.60 3.72 2.51
C LEU A 123 -9.55 4.68 1.80
N VAL A 124 -9.24 5.05 0.55
CA VAL A 124 -10.02 6.03 -0.21
C VAL A 124 -11.41 5.50 -0.56
N LYS A 125 -11.56 4.21 -0.91
CA LYS A 125 -12.88 3.58 -1.10
C LYS A 125 -13.81 3.76 0.11
N LEU A 126 -13.24 3.81 1.31
CA LEU A 126 -13.97 3.91 2.57
C LEU A 126 -14.03 5.34 3.12
N GLY A 127 -13.64 6.34 2.32
CA GLY A 127 -13.72 7.77 2.67
C GLY A 127 -12.58 8.28 3.56
N TYR A 128 -11.49 7.51 3.69
CA TYR A 128 -10.27 7.94 4.38
C TYR A 128 -9.30 8.63 3.41
N LEU A 129 -8.33 9.34 3.96
CA LEU A 129 -7.28 9.99 3.18
C LEU A 129 -6.22 8.97 2.73
N SER A 130 -5.47 9.32 1.69
CA SER A 130 -4.29 8.57 1.30
C SER A 130 -3.15 8.81 2.28
N VAL A 131 -2.48 7.74 2.69
CA VAL A 131 -1.30 7.82 3.54
C VAL A 131 -0.04 7.92 2.68
N ILE A 132 0.75 8.97 2.92
CA ILE A 132 2.03 9.23 2.25
C ILE A 132 3.15 9.10 3.29
N ILE A 133 3.96 8.05 3.16
CA ILE A 133 5.08 7.77 4.08
C ILE A 133 6.30 8.58 3.61
N GLU A 134 6.70 9.55 4.43
CA GLU A 134 7.80 10.47 4.13
C GLU A 134 9.17 9.75 4.16
N GLN A 135 10.11 10.20 3.32
CA GLN A 135 11.44 9.59 3.22
C GLN A 135 12.21 9.61 4.55
N GLU A 136 12.03 10.66 5.35
CA GLU A 136 12.71 10.85 6.63
C GLU A 136 12.32 9.81 7.69
N LYS A 137 11.12 9.20 7.56
CA LYS A 137 10.63 8.19 8.50
C LYS A 137 10.91 6.75 8.05
N ARG A 138 11.72 6.54 7.00
CA ARG A 138 11.98 5.21 6.45
C ARG A 138 12.56 4.24 7.46
N PHE A 139 13.40 4.69 8.40
CA PHE A 139 13.96 3.81 9.44
C PHE A 139 12.86 3.18 10.30
N ASN A 140 12.03 4.00 10.95
CA ASN A 140 10.92 3.52 11.78
C ASN A 140 9.94 2.66 10.95
N TYR A 141 9.61 3.11 9.73
CA TYR A 141 8.78 2.35 8.80
C TYR A 141 9.30 0.93 8.52
N TYR A 142 10.60 0.75 8.27
CA TYR A 142 11.17 -0.58 8.04
C TYR A 142 11.20 -1.42 9.32
N GLU A 143 11.47 -0.80 10.47
CA GLU A 143 11.47 -1.48 11.78
C GLU A 143 10.09 -2.06 12.12
N VAL A 144 9.02 -1.27 12.01
CA VAL A 144 7.67 -1.76 12.33
C VAL A 144 7.17 -2.82 11.35
N LEU A 145 7.62 -2.77 10.10
CA LEU A 145 7.35 -3.83 9.12
C LEU A 145 8.09 -5.12 9.42
N ASP A 146 9.35 -5.02 9.84
CA ASP A 146 10.13 -6.20 10.19
C ASP A 146 9.56 -6.91 11.43
N ILE A 147 9.09 -6.15 12.43
CA ILE A 147 8.35 -6.69 13.58
C ILE A 147 7.08 -7.42 13.13
N ALA A 148 6.33 -6.86 12.18
CA ALA A 148 5.13 -7.48 11.64
C ALA A 148 5.44 -8.78 10.87
N GLY A 149 6.52 -8.80 10.09
CA GLY A 149 6.98 -9.97 9.33
C GLY A 149 7.52 -11.09 10.20
N THR A 150 8.38 -10.77 11.16
CA THR A 150 9.07 -11.76 11.98
C THR A 150 8.18 -12.33 13.08
N ASN A 151 7.37 -11.48 13.73
CA ASN A 151 6.62 -11.87 14.93
C ASN A 151 5.11 -11.95 14.72
N LYS A 152 4.60 -11.67 13.52
CA LYS A 152 3.16 -11.51 13.21
C LYS A 152 2.47 -10.50 14.14
N LYS A 153 3.23 -9.52 14.66
CA LYS A 153 2.74 -8.44 15.51
C LYS A 153 2.47 -7.21 14.65
N TYR A 154 1.23 -7.09 14.18
CA TYR A 154 0.85 -6.00 13.27
C TYR A 154 0.58 -4.67 13.97
N LYS A 155 0.28 -4.70 15.27
CA LYS A 155 -0.12 -3.52 16.05
C LYS A 155 0.83 -2.31 15.88
N PRO A 156 2.17 -2.45 15.96
CA PRO A 156 3.07 -1.31 15.76
C PRO A 156 2.95 -0.67 14.37
N PHE A 157 2.77 -1.49 13.32
CA PHE A 157 2.57 -0.97 11.97
C PHE A 157 1.18 -0.32 11.81
N VAL A 158 0.15 -0.90 12.43
CA VAL A 158 -1.19 -0.30 12.45
C VAL A 158 -1.17 1.07 13.13
N GLU A 159 -0.55 1.19 14.30
CA GLU A 159 -0.40 2.45 15.03
C GLU A 159 0.38 3.47 14.18
N PHE A 160 1.45 3.03 13.52
CA PHE A 160 2.22 3.89 12.61
C PHE A 160 1.35 4.46 11.48
N ILE A 161 0.52 3.65 10.82
CA ILE A 161 -0.39 4.12 9.75
C ILE A 161 -1.49 5.02 10.31
N MET A 162 -2.06 4.68 11.47
CA MET A 162 -3.06 5.52 12.16
C MET A 162 -2.53 6.92 12.48
N ASP A 163 -1.27 7.02 12.95
CA ASP A 163 -0.64 8.31 13.23
C ASP A 163 -0.53 9.20 11.98
N TYR A 164 -0.22 8.60 10.83
CA TYR A 164 -0.20 9.33 9.55
C TYR A 164 -1.60 9.79 9.15
N GLU A 165 -2.61 8.94 9.26
CA GLU A 165 -3.99 9.29 8.92
C GLU A 165 -4.49 10.45 9.80
N VAL A 166 -4.25 10.37 11.12
CA VAL A 166 -4.60 11.44 12.06
C VAL A 166 -3.85 12.74 11.74
N LYS A 167 -2.56 12.65 11.38
CA LYS A 167 -1.76 13.82 10.99
C LYS A 167 -2.36 14.50 9.75
N GLU A 168 -2.70 13.72 8.72
CA GLU A 168 -3.27 14.26 7.48
C GLU A 168 -4.65 14.86 7.71
N LEU A 169 -5.55 14.19 8.44
CA LEU A 169 -6.86 14.73 8.78
C LEU A 169 -6.75 16.07 9.53
N LYS A 170 -5.84 16.18 10.51
CA LYS A 170 -5.58 17.44 11.23
C LYS A 170 -5.10 18.54 10.28
N ARG A 171 -4.20 18.21 9.33
CA ARG A 171 -3.71 19.14 8.32
C ARG A 171 -4.84 19.66 7.44
N TYR A 172 -5.72 18.78 6.96
CA TYR A 172 -6.88 19.18 6.15
C TYR A 172 -7.85 20.08 6.93
N VAL A 173 -8.17 19.74 8.18
CA VAL A 173 -9.01 20.58 9.04
C VAL A 173 -8.42 21.98 9.23
N GLN A 174 -7.10 22.08 9.45
CA GLN A 174 -6.41 23.37 9.58
C GLN A 174 -6.48 24.20 8.29
N LEU A 175 -6.31 23.57 7.13
CA LEU A 175 -6.39 24.25 5.84
C LEU A 175 -7.80 24.81 5.57
N ILE A 176 -8.84 24.02 5.88
CA ILE A 176 -10.23 24.46 5.73
C ILE A 176 -10.53 25.65 6.64
N LYS A 177 -10.12 25.58 7.91
CA LYS A 177 -10.32 26.69 8.87
C LYS A 177 -9.65 27.98 8.41
N ARG A 178 -8.41 27.89 7.93
CA ARG A 178 -7.68 29.04 7.39
C ARG A 178 -8.40 29.66 6.19
N ASN A 179 -8.98 28.85 5.30
CA ASN A 179 -9.72 29.38 4.15
C ASN A 179 -11.02 30.05 4.58
N GLN A 180 -11.72 29.52 5.58
CA GLN A 180 -12.91 30.15 6.15
C GLN A 180 -12.60 31.50 6.82
N GLU A 181 -11.47 31.61 7.51
CA GLU A 181 -10.99 32.88 8.09
C GLU A 181 -10.61 33.92 7.02
N LEU A 182 -10.26 33.51 5.79
CA LEU A 182 -9.98 34.40 4.66
C LEU A 182 -11.26 34.82 3.91
N ASP A 183 -12.31 33.99 3.96
CA ASP A 183 -13.63 34.25 3.37
C ASP A 183 -14.55 35.09 4.28
N GLU A 184 -14.12 35.43 5.51
CA GLU A 184 -14.70 36.49 6.33
C GLU A 184 -13.85 37.79 6.28
N PRO A 185 -13.84 38.54 5.16
CA PRO A 185 -13.28 39.89 5.17
C PRO A 185 -14.27 40.84 5.88
N GLY A 186 -14.07 41.06 7.18
CA GLY A 186 -14.53 42.24 7.92
C GLY A 186 -16.04 42.52 7.91
N LEU A 187 -16.70 42.22 9.03
CA LEU A 187 -17.76 43.08 9.56
C LEU A 187 -17.16 44.40 10.08
#